data_AF-A0A4P7UFW8-F1
#
_entry.id   AF-A0A4P7UFW8-F1
#
_cell.length_a   1.000
_cell.length_b   1.000
_cell.length_c   1.000
_cell.angle_alpha   90.00
_cell.angle_beta   90.00
_cell.angle_gamma   90.00
#
_symmetry.space_group_name_H-M   'P 1'
#
loop_
_entity.id
_entity.type
_entity.pdbx_description
1 polymer ?
#
loop_
_entity_poly.entity_id
_entity_poly.type
_entity_poly.pdbx_seq_one_letter_code
_entity_poly.pdbx_strand_id
1 'polypeptide(L)'
;MARRKRRELEEEHENHERWMVTYADMVTLLMVLFIVMFAMSQVDEEKYDALKQGLAAGFGQSATVMDGSRALLDNKGSAPVTPLPNEDDPDLTAEQRQAVEAAVTRKEQLRQQRAYGDVQAEVDRLLEIRRRLERAIRGAGLERDVVTTIDNRGLVVSLVSRHVVFEANRAELTPRGTKVVNTLSKVLRRIPDPLQVDGHTNQVPVKPKYYATDWDLSAARAITVLRHLDETQGIEGSRLTASAFGHEKPLVDPDKPGSQRINKRVDIVVLSSLPAESRELLEQAAKQRGGRT
;
A
#
# COMPACT_ATOMS: atom_id res chain seq x y z
N MET A 1 -19.49 13.30 -89.83
CA MET A 1 -19.97 13.59 -88.46
C MET A 1 -20.62 12.33 -87.91
N ALA A 2 -19.95 11.63 -86.99
CA ALA A 2 -20.46 10.39 -86.40
C ALA A 2 -20.67 10.61 -84.89
N ARG A 3 -21.90 10.35 -84.45
CA ARG A 3 -22.50 10.73 -83.16
C ARG A 3 -22.00 9.80 -82.04
N ARG A 4 -21.36 10.38 -81.01
CA ARG A 4 -20.89 9.67 -79.81
C ARG A 4 -22.11 9.35 -78.91
N LYS A 5 -22.39 8.06 -78.70
CA LYS A 5 -23.50 7.57 -77.86
C LYS A 5 -23.10 7.64 -76.37
N ARG A 6 -23.89 8.34 -75.57
CA ARG A 6 -23.74 8.53 -74.11
C ARG A 6 -24.09 7.19 -73.41
N ARG A 7 -23.22 6.71 -72.51
CA ARG A 7 -23.50 5.57 -71.62
C ARG A 7 -24.29 6.10 -70.43
N GLU A 8 -25.44 5.49 -70.17
CA GLU A 8 -26.27 5.71 -68.98
C GLU A 8 -25.64 4.95 -67.80
N LEU A 9 -25.57 5.60 -66.64
CA LEU A 9 -25.11 5.00 -65.38
C LEU A 9 -26.36 4.44 -64.68
N GLU A 10 -26.39 3.14 -64.43
CA GLU A 10 -27.41 2.50 -63.60
C GLU A 10 -27.19 2.95 -62.15
N GLU A 11 -28.23 3.51 -61.53
CA GLU A 11 -28.24 3.85 -60.10
C GLU A 11 -28.26 2.55 -59.29
N GLU A 12 -27.18 2.26 -58.56
CA GLU A 12 -27.14 1.16 -57.60
C GLU A 12 -28.19 1.42 -56.50
N HIS A 13 -29.13 0.50 -56.32
CA HIS A 13 -30.11 0.57 -55.22
C HIS A 13 -29.34 0.59 -53.89
N GLU A 14 -29.34 1.75 -53.21
CA GLU A 14 -28.79 1.85 -51.85
C GLU A 14 -29.51 0.84 -50.95
N ASN A 15 -28.73 -0.10 -50.42
CA ASN A 15 -29.23 -1.23 -49.66
C ASN A 15 -29.55 -0.76 -48.22
N HIS A 16 -30.73 -0.16 -48.07
CA HIS A 16 -31.25 0.44 -46.84
C HIS A 16 -31.46 -0.56 -45.68
N GLU A 17 -31.09 -1.83 -45.83
CA GLU A 17 -31.24 -2.84 -44.77
C GLU A 17 -29.96 -3.04 -43.93
N ARG A 18 -28.83 -2.41 -44.31
CA ARG A 18 -27.55 -2.58 -43.60
C ARG A 18 -27.57 -2.05 -42.15
N TRP A 19 -28.34 -1.01 -41.87
CA TRP A 19 -28.47 -0.48 -40.49
C TRP A 19 -29.28 -1.43 -39.59
N MET A 20 -30.17 -2.24 -40.18
CA MET A 20 -31.00 -3.19 -39.44
C MET A 20 -30.16 -4.33 -38.89
N VAL A 21 -29.09 -4.73 -39.60
CA VAL A 21 -28.16 -5.77 -39.15
C VAL A 21 -27.38 -5.33 -37.91
N THR A 22 -26.87 -4.10 -37.89
CA THR A 22 -26.15 -3.56 -36.71
C THR A 22 -27.08 -3.34 -35.52
N TYR A 23 -28.34 -2.98 -35.77
CA TYR A 23 -29.35 -2.86 -34.72
C TYR A 23 -29.70 -4.23 -34.12
N ALA A 24 -29.90 -5.25 -34.96
CA ALA A 24 -30.14 -6.62 -34.51
C ALA A 24 -28.96 -7.16 -33.68
N ASP A 25 -27.71 -6.87 -34.09
CA ASP A 25 -26.52 -7.24 -33.32
C ASP A 25 -26.50 -6.59 -31.93
N MET A 26 -26.76 -5.29 -31.82
CA MET A 26 -26.83 -4.61 -30.51
C MET A 26 -27.95 -5.16 -29.61
N VAL A 27 -29.12 -5.48 -30.16
CA VAL A 27 -30.24 -6.07 -29.39
C VAL A 27 -29.87 -7.48 -28.89
N THR A 28 -29.21 -8.29 -29.72
CA THR A 28 -28.77 -9.63 -29.31
C THR A 28 -27.65 -9.59 -28.27
N LEU A 29 -26.69 -8.66 -28.37
CA LEU A 29 -25.68 -8.45 -27.32
C LEU A 29 -26.32 -8.05 -25.99
N LEU A 30 -27.34 -7.19 -26.02
CA LEU A 30 -28.08 -6.77 -24.84
C LEU A 30 -28.89 -7.94 -24.24
N MET A 31 -29.53 -8.76 -25.06
CA MET A 31 -30.20 -9.98 -24.62
C MET A 31 -29.23 -10.96 -23.94
N VAL A 32 -28.06 -11.22 -24.55
CA VAL A 32 -27.04 -12.11 -23.98
C VAL A 32 -26.52 -11.56 -22.66
N LEU A 33 -26.30 -10.24 -22.54
CA LEU A 33 -25.93 -9.59 -21.29
C LEU A 33 -26.98 -9.86 -20.19
N PHE A 34 -28.26 -9.69 -20.49
CA PHE A 34 -29.34 -9.93 -19.53
C PHE A 34 -29.45 -11.40 -19.13
N ILE A 35 -29.25 -12.35 -20.05
CA ILE A 35 -29.23 -13.79 -19.73
C ILE A 35 -28.07 -14.11 -18.79
N VAL A 36 -26.87 -13.57 -19.02
CA VAL A 36 -25.71 -13.77 -18.15
C VAL A 36 -25.94 -13.14 -16.77
N MET A 37 -26.46 -11.92 -16.71
CA MET A 37 -26.83 -11.28 -15.44
C MET A 37 -27.90 -12.07 -14.69
N PHE A 38 -28.90 -12.60 -15.39
CA PHE A 38 -29.95 -13.42 -14.79
C PHE A 38 -29.40 -14.75 -14.25
N ALA A 39 -28.47 -15.38 -14.97
CA ALA A 39 -27.80 -16.60 -14.52
C ALA A 39 -26.91 -16.37 -13.29
N MET A 40 -26.28 -15.20 -13.16
CA MET A 40 -25.56 -14.81 -11.93
C MET A 40 -26.50 -14.41 -10.79
N SER A 41 -27.71 -13.93 -11.12
CA SER A 41 -28.70 -13.49 -10.13
C SER A 41 -29.42 -14.65 -9.45
N GLN A 42 -29.50 -15.82 -10.06
CA GLN A 42 -30.04 -17.02 -9.43
C GLN A 42 -28.91 -17.87 -8.87
N VAL A 43 -28.31 -17.39 -7.79
CA VAL A 43 -27.57 -18.27 -6.89
C VAL A 43 -28.61 -19.17 -6.22
N ASP A 44 -28.62 -20.44 -6.63
CA ASP A 44 -29.45 -21.48 -6.06
C ASP A 44 -29.05 -21.66 -4.58
N GLU A 45 -29.91 -21.17 -3.69
CA GLU A 45 -29.67 -21.05 -2.25
C GLU A 45 -29.33 -22.42 -1.63
N GLU A 46 -29.98 -23.49 -2.11
CA GLU A 46 -29.69 -24.86 -1.69
C GLU A 46 -28.27 -25.32 -2.07
N LYS A 47 -27.79 -24.96 -3.26
CA LYS A 47 -26.44 -25.31 -3.71
C LYS A 47 -25.37 -24.50 -3.00
N TYR A 48 -25.66 -23.24 -2.70
CA TYR A 48 -24.77 -22.38 -1.93
C TYR A 48 -24.66 -22.87 -0.48
N ASP A 49 -25.76 -23.30 0.12
CA ASP A 49 -25.76 -23.88 1.46
C ASP A 49 -25.09 -25.24 1.52
N ALA A 50 -25.31 -26.12 0.53
CA ALA A 50 -24.57 -27.37 0.41
C ALA A 50 -23.05 -27.12 0.25
N LEU A 51 -22.66 -26.11 -0.50
CA LEU A 51 -21.25 -25.72 -0.67
C LEU A 51 -20.65 -25.17 0.63
N LYS A 52 -21.37 -24.31 1.36
CA LYS A 52 -20.97 -23.81 2.68
C LYS A 52 -20.78 -24.95 3.67
N GLN A 53 -21.74 -25.88 3.72
CA GLN A 53 -21.67 -27.05 4.61
C GLN A 53 -20.49 -27.95 4.24
N GLY A 54 -20.25 -28.19 2.95
CA GLY A 54 -19.10 -28.95 2.47
C GLY A 54 -17.74 -28.30 2.79
N LEU A 55 -17.63 -26.98 2.62
CA LEU A 55 -16.43 -26.22 2.97
C LEU A 55 -16.22 -26.17 4.49
N ALA A 56 -17.27 -25.91 5.27
CA ALA A 56 -17.19 -25.91 6.73
C ALA A 56 -16.82 -27.30 7.28
N ALA A 57 -17.33 -28.38 6.69
CA ALA A 57 -16.93 -29.74 7.04
C ALA A 57 -15.46 -30.04 6.65
N GLY A 58 -15.01 -29.59 5.49
CA GLY A 58 -13.63 -29.79 5.01
C GLY A 58 -12.57 -29.00 5.78
N PHE A 59 -12.90 -27.78 6.21
CA PHE A 59 -12.01 -26.92 7.00
C PHE A 59 -12.15 -27.13 8.52
N GLY A 60 -13.30 -27.61 9.01
CA GLY A 60 -13.59 -27.86 10.43
C GLY A 60 -13.02 -29.18 10.98
N GLN A 61 -12.53 -30.07 10.12
CA GLN A 61 -11.89 -31.34 10.50
C GLN A 61 -10.48 -31.54 9.93
N SER A 62 -9.89 -30.53 9.28
CA SER A 62 -8.46 -30.57 8.98
C SER A 62 -7.68 -30.28 10.25
N ALA A 63 -7.50 -31.36 11.01
CA ALA A 63 -6.52 -31.51 12.05
C ALA A 63 -5.26 -30.75 11.68
N THR A 64 -4.81 -29.94 12.64
CA THR A 64 -3.42 -29.59 12.87
C THR A 64 -2.53 -30.81 12.71
N VAL A 65 -2.11 -31.09 11.47
CA VAL A 65 -0.94 -31.92 11.16
C VAL A 65 0.26 -30.99 11.25
N MET A 66 0.60 -30.62 12.48
CA MET A 66 1.94 -30.16 12.82
C MET A 66 2.31 -30.82 14.13
N ASP A 67 2.98 -31.96 13.97
CA ASP A 67 3.57 -32.78 15.02
C ASP A 67 4.63 -31.98 15.79
N GLY A 68 4.66 -32.16 17.11
CA GLY A 68 5.79 -31.76 17.95
C GLY A 68 5.68 -30.47 18.75
N SER A 69 4.74 -30.37 19.69
CA SER A 69 4.95 -29.72 21.00
C SER A 69 3.78 -30.01 21.96
N ARG A 70 3.99 -30.93 22.89
CA ARG A 70 3.05 -31.26 23.96
C ARG A 70 2.86 -30.07 24.90
N ALA A 71 1.79 -29.31 24.73
CA ALA A 71 1.29 -28.40 25.76
C ALA A 71 0.39 -29.20 26.72
N LEU A 72 0.94 -29.56 27.88
CA LEU A 72 0.20 -30.07 29.04
C LEU A 72 -0.55 -28.90 29.70
N LEU A 73 -1.67 -28.49 29.12
CA LEU A 73 -2.65 -27.62 29.77
C LEU A 73 -4.02 -28.24 29.55
N ASP A 74 -4.49 -28.94 30.58
CA ASP A 74 -5.86 -29.38 30.76
C ASP A 74 -6.75 -28.14 30.89
N ASN A 75 -7.13 -27.57 29.76
CA ASN A 75 -8.25 -26.66 29.68
C ASN A 75 -9.21 -27.27 28.68
N LYS A 76 -10.31 -27.83 29.20
CA LYS A 76 -11.45 -28.30 28.40
C LYS A 76 -11.81 -27.20 27.41
N GLY A 77 -11.43 -27.43 26.16
CA GLY A 77 -11.69 -26.52 25.05
C GLY A 77 -13.18 -26.23 25.00
N SER A 78 -13.47 -24.95 25.11
CA SER A 78 -14.78 -24.36 24.84
C SER A 78 -15.39 -24.99 23.59
N ALA A 79 -16.70 -25.22 23.66
CA ALA A 79 -17.55 -25.79 22.63
C ALA A 79 -17.18 -25.34 21.20
N PRO A 80 -17.44 -26.19 20.18
CA PRO A 80 -17.28 -25.80 18.78
C PRO A 80 -17.92 -24.43 18.57
N VAL A 81 -17.16 -23.51 17.98
CA VAL A 81 -17.64 -22.20 17.59
C VAL A 81 -18.80 -22.44 16.64
N THR A 82 -20.02 -22.33 17.15
CA THR A 82 -21.22 -22.34 16.33
C THR A 82 -21.07 -21.16 15.35
N PRO A 83 -21.09 -21.41 14.02
CA PRO A 83 -21.11 -20.33 13.06
C PRO A 83 -22.28 -19.41 13.41
N LEU A 84 -22.00 -18.11 13.56
CA LEU A 84 -23.07 -17.12 13.72
C LEU A 84 -23.97 -17.20 12.49
N PRO A 85 -25.30 -17.31 12.65
CA PRO A 85 -26.24 -17.19 11.53
C PRO A 85 -26.02 -15.87 10.79
N ASN A 86 -26.13 -15.88 9.47
CA ASN A 86 -26.11 -14.64 8.68
C ASN A 86 -27.30 -13.75 9.08
N GLU A 87 -27.11 -12.42 9.08
CA GLU A 87 -28.16 -11.45 9.43
C GLU A 87 -29.42 -11.56 8.54
N ASP A 88 -29.26 -12.12 7.33
CA ASP A 88 -30.32 -12.31 6.33
C ASP A 88 -31.03 -13.67 6.42
N ASP A 89 -30.78 -14.47 7.45
CA ASP A 89 -31.48 -15.75 7.63
C ASP A 89 -32.97 -15.49 7.93
N PRO A 90 -33.91 -15.90 7.04
CA PRO A 90 -35.33 -15.60 7.18
C PRO A 90 -35.96 -16.26 8.42
N ASP A 91 -35.29 -17.22 9.07
CA ASP A 91 -35.81 -17.99 10.20
C ASP A 91 -35.40 -17.46 11.60
N LEU A 92 -34.75 -16.28 11.67
CA LEU A 92 -34.34 -15.67 12.95
C LEU A 92 -35.51 -15.01 13.69
N THR A 93 -35.79 -15.47 14.92
CA THR A 93 -36.73 -14.82 15.84
C THR A 93 -36.24 -13.42 16.25
N ALA A 94 -37.15 -12.52 16.64
CA ALA A 94 -36.79 -11.15 17.04
C ALA A 94 -35.75 -11.08 18.18
N GLU A 95 -35.79 -12.02 19.12
CA GLU A 95 -34.81 -12.13 20.21
C GLU A 95 -33.43 -12.59 19.70
N GLN A 96 -33.40 -13.52 18.75
CA GLN A 96 -32.14 -13.95 18.11
C GLN A 96 -31.53 -12.83 17.27
N ARG A 97 -32.33 -12.02 16.57
CA ARG A 97 -31.85 -10.84 15.81
C ARG A 97 -31.21 -9.82 16.74
N GLN A 98 -31.84 -9.49 17.88
CA GLN A 98 -31.27 -8.59 18.87
C GLN A 98 -29.97 -9.14 19.50
N ALA A 99 -29.91 -10.45 19.75
CA ALA A 99 -28.70 -11.08 20.27
C ALA A 99 -27.55 -11.07 19.26
N VAL A 100 -27.84 -11.26 17.96
CA VAL A 100 -26.87 -11.15 16.87
C VAL A 100 -26.36 -9.71 16.74
N GLU A 101 -27.26 -8.72 16.71
CA GLU A 101 -26.89 -7.30 16.61
C GLU A 101 -26.00 -6.85 17.79
N ALA A 102 -26.36 -7.25 19.02
CA ALA A 102 -25.55 -6.98 20.20
C ALA A 102 -24.18 -7.68 20.15
N ALA A 103 -24.12 -8.92 19.63
CA ALA A 103 -22.88 -9.65 19.46
C ALA A 103 -21.97 -9.04 18.39
N VAL A 104 -22.53 -8.58 17.27
CA VAL A 104 -21.82 -7.87 16.19
C VAL A 104 -21.26 -6.56 16.71
N THR A 105 -22.08 -5.75 17.39
CA THR A 105 -21.65 -4.48 17.98
C THR A 105 -20.52 -4.68 18.99
N ARG A 106 -20.65 -5.68 19.87
CA ARG A 106 -19.61 -6.02 20.85
C ARG A 106 -18.32 -6.49 20.19
N LYS A 107 -18.41 -7.33 19.15
CA LYS A 107 -17.25 -7.78 18.37
C LYS A 107 -16.55 -6.59 17.73
N GLU A 108 -17.30 -5.63 17.21
CA GLU A 108 -16.76 -4.44 16.57
C GLU A 108 -16.07 -3.50 17.58
N GLN A 109 -16.69 -3.27 18.74
CA GLN A 109 -16.06 -2.52 19.83
C GLN A 109 -14.75 -3.16 20.30
N LEU A 110 -14.72 -4.50 20.45
CA LEU A 110 -13.50 -5.22 20.83
C LEU A 110 -12.42 -5.13 19.75
N ARG A 111 -12.80 -5.18 18.46
CA ARG A 111 -11.88 -4.98 17.33
C ARG A 111 -11.28 -3.58 17.37
N GLN A 112 -12.10 -2.54 17.55
CA GLN A 112 -11.64 -1.16 17.63
C GLN A 112 -10.72 -0.93 18.83
N GLN A 113 -11.05 -1.49 20.00
CA GLN A 113 -10.18 -1.40 21.19
C GLN A 113 -8.83 -2.07 20.96
N ARG A 114 -8.81 -3.26 20.35
CA ARG A 114 -7.56 -3.96 20.01
C ARG A 114 -6.74 -3.15 19.00
N ALA A 115 -7.38 -2.69 17.92
CA ALA A 115 -6.72 -1.86 16.90
C ALA A 115 -6.09 -0.60 17.51
N TYR A 116 -6.80 0.07 18.43
CA TYR A 116 -6.24 1.23 19.13
C TYR A 116 -5.04 0.85 20.00
N GLY A 117 -5.11 -0.26 20.72
CA GLY A 117 -3.98 -0.79 21.51
C GLY A 117 -2.75 -1.11 20.65
N ASP A 118 -2.97 -1.77 19.51
CA ASP A 118 -1.91 -2.13 18.56
C ASP A 118 -1.25 -0.88 17.96
N VAL A 119 -2.05 0.15 17.64
CA VAL A 119 -1.53 1.45 17.18
C VAL A 119 -0.64 2.11 18.23
N GLN A 120 -1.05 2.12 19.50
CA GLN A 120 -0.25 2.70 20.57
C GLN A 120 1.07 1.94 20.78
N ALA A 121 1.03 0.60 20.77
CA ALA A 121 2.22 -0.23 20.88
C ALA A 121 3.19 0.00 19.72
N GLU A 122 2.69 0.13 18.51
CA GLU A 122 3.50 0.41 17.33
C GLU A 122 4.13 1.82 17.39
N VAL A 123 3.36 2.83 17.81
CA VAL A 123 3.91 4.19 18.00
C VAL A 123 5.06 4.18 19.00
N ASP A 124 4.89 3.50 20.15
CA ASP A 124 5.94 3.41 21.17
C ASP A 124 7.20 2.72 20.63
N ARG A 125 7.02 1.66 19.83
CA ARG A 125 8.10 0.95 19.14
C ARG A 125 8.82 1.84 18.12
N LEU A 126 8.09 2.53 17.23
CA LEU A 126 8.67 3.45 16.25
C LEU A 126 9.41 4.61 16.91
N LEU A 127 8.88 5.15 18.01
CA LEU A 127 9.56 6.18 18.82
C LEU A 127 10.86 5.64 19.44
N GLU A 128 10.91 4.36 19.83
CA GLU A 128 12.16 3.77 20.30
C GLU A 128 13.20 3.66 19.18
N ILE A 129 12.80 3.19 17.99
CA ILE A 129 13.68 3.14 16.81
C ILE A 129 14.17 4.55 16.47
N ARG A 130 13.28 5.55 16.47
CA ARG A 130 13.62 6.96 16.28
C ARG A 130 14.67 7.43 17.29
N ARG A 131 14.49 7.17 18.59
CA ARG A 131 15.49 7.54 19.63
C ARG A 131 16.84 6.86 19.41
N ARG A 132 16.87 5.62 18.92
CA ARG A 132 18.12 4.91 18.59
C ARG A 132 18.82 5.56 17.38
N LEU A 133 18.07 5.89 16.33
CA LEU A 133 18.58 6.60 15.15
C LEU A 133 19.11 7.97 15.51
N GLU A 134 18.32 8.79 16.22
CA GLU A 134 18.73 10.13 16.62
C GLU A 134 20.00 10.13 17.48
N ARG A 135 20.16 9.16 18.39
CA ARG A 135 21.41 8.99 19.16
C ARG A 135 22.60 8.69 18.25
N ALA A 136 22.45 7.80 17.28
CA ALA A 136 23.51 7.48 16.32
C ALA A 136 23.87 8.69 15.44
N ILE A 137 22.87 9.44 14.98
CA ILE A 137 23.03 10.65 14.18
C ILE A 137 23.76 11.74 14.98
N ARG A 138 23.35 12.00 16.23
CA ARG A 138 24.02 12.95 17.15
C ARG A 138 25.47 12.57 17.39
N GLY A 139 25.74 11.31 17.71
CA GLY A 139 27.10 10.82 17.95
C GLY A 139 28.02 10.97 16.73
N ALA A 140 27.47 11.05 15.52
CA ALA A 140 28.23 11.25 14.29
C ALA A 140 28.34 12.72 13.82
N GLY A 141 27.69 13.67 14.53
CA GLY A 141 27.61 15.09 14.17
C GLY A 141 26.79 15.36 12.91
N LEU A 142 25.70 14.60 12.73
CA LEU A 142 24.87 14.59 11.52
C LEU A 142 23.44 15.13 11.75
N GLU A 143 23.15 15.81 12.88
CA GLU A 143 21.78 16.24 13.21
C GLU A 143 21.16 17.18 12.17
N ARG A 144 21.99 17.90 11.42
CA ARG A 144 21.53 18.84 10.40
C ARG A 144 21.33 18.20 9.02
N ASP A 145 21.63 16.91 8.90
CA ASP A 145 21.58 16.16 7.65
C ASP A 145 20.33 15.26 7.55
N VAL A 146 19.68 14.98 8.68
CA VAL A 146 18.57 14.03 8.77
C VAL A 146 17.43 14.64 9.59
N VAL A 147 16.21 14.48 9.08
CA VAL A 147 14.97 14.80 9.80
C VAL A 147 14.17 13.51 9.92
N THR A 148 13.58 13.27 11.09
CA THR A 148 12.76 12.09 11.34
C THR A 148 11.33 12.49 11.65
N THR A 149 10.37 11.87 10.99
CA THR A 149 8.93 12.06 11.23
C THR A 149 8.23 10.70 11.26
N ILE A 150 7.05 10.65 11.85
CA ILE A 150 6.19 9.46 11.82
C ILE A 150 4.95 9.84 11.01
N ASP A 151 4.70 9.13 9.91
CA ASP A 151 3.52 9.28 9.06
C ASP A 151 2.66 8.00 9.09
N ASN A 152 1.60 7.92 8.29
CA ASN A 152 0.75 6.72 8.24
C ASN A 152 1.48 5.44 7.75
N ARG A 153 2.64 5.53 7.11
CA ARG A 153 3.39 4.35 6.66
C ARG A 153 4.30 3.81 7.75
N GLY A 154 4.82 4.68 8.61
CA GLY A 154 5.69 4.33 9.72
C GLY A 154 6.70 5.44 10.05
N LEU A 155 7.93 5.06 10.36
CA LEU A 155 8.99 6.03 10.68
C LEU A 155 9.73 6.45 9.41
N VAL A 156 9.57 7.72 9.02
CA VAL A 156 10.23 8.34 7.89
C VAL A 156 11.52 9.00 8.34
N VAL A 157 12.63 8.66 7.69
CA VAL A 157 13.96 9.23 7.91
C VAL A 157 14.37 9.97 6.65
N SER A 158 14.16 11.28 6.63
CA SER A 158 14.44 12.14 5.49
C SER A 158 15.88 12.63 5.49
N LEU A 159 16.63 12.35 4.43
CA LEU A 159 18.00 12.81 4.24
C LEU A 159 17.96 14.20 3.57
N VAL A 160 17.92 15.25 4.40
CA VAL A 160 17.73 16.66 4.01
C VAL A 160 18.95 17.50 4.38
N SER A 161 20.10 17.23 3.76
CA SER A 161 21.33 17.95 4.11
C SER A 161 21.47 19.33 3.45
N ARG A 162 22.07 20.27 4.20
CA ARG A 162 22.65 21.51 3.67
C ARG A 162 23.90 21.29 2.81
N HIS A 163 24.61 20.19 3.06
CA HIS A 163 25.82 19.75 2.36
C HIS A 163 25.45 18.48 1.58
N VAL A 164 24.99 18.71 0.35
CA VAL A 164 24.30 17.78 -0.55
C VAL A 164 24.61 16.29 -0.32
N VAL A 165 23.57 15.48 -0.07
CA VAL A 165 23.68 14.02 0.09
C VAL A 165 24.14 13.35 -1.21
N PHE A 166 23.83 13.98 -2.34
CA PHE A 166 24.16 13.55 -3.69
C PHE A 166 24.94 14.64 -4.43
N GLU A 167 25.75 14.27 -5.41
CA GLU A 167 26.34 15.25 -6.31
C GLU A 167 25.27 15.99 -7.13
N ALA A 168 25.57 17.23 -7.54
CA ALA A 168 24.60 18.07 -8.25
C ALA A 168 24.14 17.42 -9.56
N ASN A 169 22.82 17.21 -9.71
CA ASN A 169 22.18 16.53 -10.85
C ASN A 169 22.70 15.11 -11.13
N ARG A 170 23.22 14.42 -10.10
CA ARG A 170 23.66 13.02 -10.14
C ARG A 170 22.98 12.20 -9.04
N ALA A 171 23.03 10.89 -9.20
CA ALA A 171 22.62 9.92 -8.18
C ALA A 171 23.78 9.38 -7.33
N GLU A 172 24.99 9.86 -7.55
CA GLU A 172 26.16 9.46 -6.78
C GLU A 172 26.14 10.10 -5.38
N LEU A 173 26.37 9.29 -4.33
CA LEU A 173 26.45 9.76 -2.95
C LEU A 173 27.73 10.56 -2.74
N THR A 174 27.62 11.69 -2.05
CA THR A 174 28.81 12.43 -1.58
C THR A 174 29.45 11.68 -0.40
N PRO A 175 30.73 11.94 -0.06
CA PRO A 175 31.35 11.35 1.14
C PRO A 175 30.55 11.61 2.43
N ARG A 176 29.90 12.78 2.51
CA ARG A 176 29.01 13.12 3.63
C ARG A 176 27.72 12.31 3.57
N GLY A 177 27.11 12.16 2.40
CA GLY A 177 25.94 11.29 2.19
C GLY A 177 26.23 9.84 2.56
N THR A 178 27.36 9.29 2.13
CA THR A 178 27.83 7.96 2.53
C THR A 178 27.97 7.84 4.05
N LYS A 179 28.52 8.84 4.74
CA LYS A 179 28.61 8.84 6.21
C LYS A 179 27.23 8.81 6.87
N VAL A 180 26.24 9.53 6.31
CA VAL A 180 24.85 9.49 6.79
C VAL A 180 24.26 8.10 6.63
N VAL A 181 24.27 7.53 5.43
CA VAL A 181 23.70 6.20 5.16
C VAL A 181 24.38 5.12 6.02
N ASN A 182 25.71 5.17 6.17
CA ASN A 182 26.48 4.26 7.05
C ASN A 182 26.14 4.40 8.54
N THR A 183 25.68 5.57 8.97
CA THR A 183 25.29 5.80 10.37
C THR A 183 23.91 5.23 10.63
N LEU A 184 22.97 5.47 9.69
CA LEU A 184 21.60 4.95 9.76
C LEU A 184 21.58 3.42 9.67
N SER A 185 22.36 2.83 8.75
CA SER A 185 22.42 1.39 8.50
C SER A 185 22.73 0.57 9.75
N LYS A 186 23.59 1.06 10.66
CA LYS A 186 23.95 0.39 11.91
C LYS A 186 22.74 0.13 12.81
N VAL A 187 21.75 1.00 12.76
CA VAL A 187 20.49 0.83 13.51
C VAL A 187 19.50 0.03 12.68
N LEU A 188 19.34 0.35 11.39
CA LEU A 188 18.38 -0.31 10.48
C LEU A 188 18.65 -1.81 10.29
N ARG A 189 19.91 -2.25 10.35
CA ARG A 189 20.27 -3.67 10.28
C ARG A 189 19.80 -4.48 11.48
N ARG A 190 19.56 -3.84 12.64
CA ARG A 190 19.18 -4.52 13.89
C ARG A 190 17.68 -4.65 14.08
N ILE A 191 16.88 -4.05 13.19
CA ILE A 191 15.43 -4.19 13.19
C ILE A 191 15.03 -5.15 12.06
N PRO A 192 13.91 -5.89 12.16
CA PRO A 192 13.45 -6.83 11.13
C PRO A 192 12.58 -6.17 10.05
N ASP A 193 12.17 -4.91 10.23
CA ASP A 193 11.13 -4.26 9.43
C ASP A 193 11.49 -4.14 7.94
N PRO A 194 10.49 -4.21 7.05
CA PRO A 194 10.64 -3.78 5.67
C PRO A 194 11.03 -2.29 5.60
N LEU A 195 11.92 -1.96 4.69
CA LEU A 195 12.41 -0.61 4.46
C LEU A 195 12.08 -0.18 3.02
N GLN A 196 11.50 1.01 2.90
CA GLN A 196 11.26 1.64 1.61
C GLN A 196 12.16 2.85 1.44
N VAL A 197 12.83 2.96 0.30
CA VAL A 197 13.69 4.08 -0.05
C VAL A 197 13.00 4.92 -1.11
N ASP A 198 12.61 6.14 -0.76
CA ASP A 198 11.86 7.04 -1.63
C ASP A 198 12.76 8.14 -2.19
N GLY A 199 12.84 8.24 -3.50
CA GLY A 199 13.54 9.30 -4.20
C GLY A 199 12.65 10.50 -4.52
N HIS A 200 13.14 11.70 -4.23
CA HIS A 200 12.49 12.97 -4.59
C HIS A 200 13.46 13.93 -5.29
N THR A 201 12.93 14.70 -6.24
CA THR A 201 13.59 15.87 -6.81
C THR A 201 12.92 17.15 -6.28
N ASN A 202 13.21 18.28 -6.90
CA ASN A 202 12.53 19.54 -6.57
C ASN A 202 11.85 20.12 -7.80
N GLN A 203 11.08 21.17 -7.61
CA GLN A 203 10.21 21.76 -8.61
C GLN A 203 10.94 22.78 -9.50
N VAL A 204 12.28 22.81 -9.48
CA VAL A 204 13.03 23.70 -10.37
C VAL A 204 12.93 23.12 -11.78
N PRO A 205 12.42 23.86 -12.79
CA PRO A 205 12.21 23.36 -14.15
C PRO A 205 13.54 23.30 -14.92
N VAL A 206 14.45 22.44 -14.46
CA VAL A 206 15.76 22.21 -15.07
C VAL A 206 15.87 20.73 -15.38
N LYS A 207 16.07 20.41 -16.66
CA LYS A 207 16.29 19.03 -17.09
C LYS A 207 17.56 18.48 -16.41
N PRO A 208 17.50 17.31 -15.77
CA PRO A 208 18.68 16.65 -15.25
C PRO A 208 19.72 16.40 -16.36
N LYS A 209 20.99 16.63 -16.07
CA LYS A 209 22.06 16.53 -17.08
C LYS A 209 22.24 15.12 -17.65
N TYR A 210 22.06 14.10 -16.80
CA TYR A 210 22.36 12.70 -17.12
C TYR A 210 21.12 11.79 -17.10
N TYR A 211 19.93 12.36 -16.88
CA TYR A 211 18.69 11.60 -16.75
C TYR A 211 17.63 12.20 -17.67
N ALA A 212 16.71 11.35 -18.18
CA ALA A 212 15.68 11.80 -19.11
C ALA A 212 14.69 12.76 -18.42
N THR A 213 14.25 12.40 -17.22
CA THR A 213 13.29 13.16 -16.41
C THR A 213 13.67 13.16 -14.92
N ASP A 214 12.91 13.91 -14.12
CA ASP A 214 13.01 13.87 -12.65
C ASP A 214 12.64 12.50 -12.05
N TRP A 215 11.77 11.74 -12.72
CA TRP A 215 11.45 10.37 -12.31
C TRP A 215 12.69 9.49 -12.39
N ASP A 216 13.46 9.59 -13.47
CA ASP A 216 14.70 8.84 -13.65
C ASP A 216 15.75 9.24 -12.61
N LEU A 217 15.93 10.55 -12.35
CA LEU A 217 16.89 11.02 -11.34
C LEU A 217 16.51 10.58 -9.92
N SER A 218 15.23 10.69 -9.56
CA SER A 218 14.75 10.25 -8.24
C SER A 218 14.85 8.74 -8.07
N ALA A 219 14.48 7.96 -9.09
CA ALA A 219 14.64 6.51 -9.08
C ALA A 219 16.11 6.10 -8.92
N ALA A 220 17.01 6.71 -9.69
CA ALA A 220 18.44 6.43 -9.60
C ALA A 220 18.98 6.72 -8.19
N ARG A 221 18.58 7.83 -7.56
CA ARG A 221 18.99 8.16 -6.17
C ARG A 221 18.47 7.17 -5.14
N ALA A 222 17.21 6.76 -5.25
CA ALA A 222 16.63 5.76 -4.38
C ALA A 222 17.38 4.42 -4.51
N ILE A 223 17.64 3.98 -5.73
CA ILE A 223 18.40 2.75 -6.01
C ILE A 223 19.83 2.85 -5.48
N THR A 224 20.51 4.00 -5.62
CA THR A 224 21.86 4.15 -5.07
C THR A 224 21.89 3.97 -3.55
N VAL A 225 20.94 4.56 -2.83
CA VAL A 225 20.85 4.38 -1.38
C VAL A 225 20.49 2.94 -1.02
N LEU A 226 19.53 2.34 -1.73
CA LEU A 226 19.15 0.93 -1.55
C LEU A 226 20.34 0.00 -1.72
N ARG A 227 21.06 0.10 -2.84
CA ARG A 227 22.26 -0.70 -3.12
C ARG A 227 23.34 -0.49 -2.08
N HIS A 228 23.53 0.74 -1.60
CA HIS A 228 24.48 1.02 -0.52
C HIS A 228 24.08 0.30 0.79
N LEU A 229 22.80 0.25 1.12
CA LEU A 229 22.29 -0.48 2.29
C LEU A 229 22.47 -2.00 2.15
N ASP A 230 22.21 -2.56 0.97
CA ASP A 230 22.33 -3.99 0.70
C ASP A 230 23.81 -4.39 0.54
N GLU A 231 24.44 -3.95 -0.55
CA GLU A 231 25.75 -4.41 -1.01
C GLU A 231 26.89 -4.01 -0.06
N THR A 232 26.78 -2.85 0.60
CA THR A 232 27.87 -2.32 1.45
C THR A 232 27.59 -2.51 2.95
N GLN A 233 26.33 -2.43 3.38
CA GLN A 233 25.98 -2.49 4.81
C GLN A 233 25.38 -3.83 5.25
N GLY A 234 25.03 -4.71 4.29
CA GLY A 234 24.54 -6.06 4.54
C GLY A 234 23.11 -6.09 5.09
N ILE A 235 22.26 -5.15 4.68
CA ILE A 235 20.82 -5.25 4.96
C ILE A 235 20.21 -6.15 3.90
N GLU A 236 19.48 -7.20 4.32
CA GLU A 236 18.88 -8.16 3.41
C GLU A 236 17.99 -7.49 2.33
N GLY A 237 18.31 -7.73 1.06
CA GLY A 237 17.60 -7.15 -0.07
C GLY A 237 16.10 -7.46 -0.12
N SER A 238 15.65 -8.60 0.45
CA SER A 238 14.22 -8.96 0.54
C SER A 238 13.39 -7.96 1.36
N ARG A 239 14.04 -7.21 2.24
CA ARG A 239 13.42 -6.16 3.06
C ARG A 239 13.40 -4.81 2.38
N LEU A 240 14.11 -4.64 1.28
CA LEU A 240 14.33 -3.35 0.66
C LEU A 240 13.42 -3.16 -0.55
N THR A 241 12.77 -2.00 -0.63
CA THR A 241 12.03 -1.57 -1.81
C THR A 241 12.46 -0.15 -2.15
N ALA A 242 12.56 0.19 -3.43
CA ALA A 242 12.77 1.55 -3.89
C ALA A 242 11.50 2.09 -4.54
N SER A 243 11.23 3.38 -4.33
CA SER A 243 10.18 4.12 -5.01
C SER A 243 10.70 5.48 -5.44
N ALA A 244 10.13 6.03 -6.48
CA ALA A 244 10.50 7.32 -7.05
C ALA A 244 9.25 8.18 -7.16
N PHE A 245 9.38 9.48 -6.96
CA PHE A 245 8.26 10.41 -7.02
C PHE A 245 8.53 11.68 -7.85
N GLY A 246 9.72 11.78 -8.48
CA GLY A 246 10.12 13.01 -9.15
C GLY A 246 9.90 14.24 -8.26
N HIS A 247 9.26 15.28 -8.81
CA HIS A 247 8.90 16.49 -8.08
C HIS A 247 7.45 16.50 -7.57
N GLU A 248 6.68 15.42 -7.77
CA GLU A 248 5.22 15.37 -7.53
C GLU A 248 4.83 15.32 -6.04
N LYS A 249 5.78 14.98 -5.17
CA LYS A 249 5.56 14.88 -3.71
C LYS A 249 6.47 15.84 -2.93
N PRO A 250 6.24 17.16 -3.01
CA PRO A 250 6.96 18.14 -2.20
C PRO A 250 6.67 17.91 -0.70
N LEU A 251 7.71 18.02 0.12
CA LEU A 251 7.56 18.02 1.58
C LEU A 251 7.21 19.42 2.10
N VAL A 252 7.79 20.43 1.47
CA VAL A 252 7.53 21.84 1.73
C VAL A 252 7.00 22.46 0.44
N ASP A 253 6.00 23.32 0.59
CA ASP A 253 5.47 24.16 -0.48
C ASP A 253 6.61 24.73 -1.37
N PRO A 254 6.61 24.44 -2.69
CA PRO A 254 7.64 24.89 -3.63
C PRO A 254 7.85 26.40 -3.63
N ASP A 255 6.83 27.19 -3.31
CA ASP A 255 6.88 28.66 -3.33
C ASP A 255 7.64 29.25 -2.14
N LYS A 256 7.91 28.46 -1.09
CA LYS A 256 8.64 28.93 0.10
C LYS A 256 10.15 29.05 -0.16
N PRO A 257 10.82 30.12 0.30
CA PRO A 257 12.28 30.23 0.19
C PRO A 257 13.01 29.03 0.79
N GLY A 258 13.89 28.42 -0.01
CA GLY A 258 14.69 27.26 0.42
C GLY A 258 13.98 25.90 0.35
N SER A 259 12.69 25.85 -0.04
CA SER A 259 11.92 24.61 -0.29
C SER A 259 12.67 23.64 -1.20
N GLN A 260 13.32 24.18 -2.24
CA GLN A 260 14.04 23.47 -3.28
C GLN A 260 15.14 22.55 -2.75
N ARG A 261 15.78 22.91 -1.63
CA ARG A 261 16.81 22.09 -0.98
C ARG A 261 16.20 20.99 -0.11
N ILE A 262 15.03 21.25 0.48
CA ILE A 262 14.33 20.31 1.35
C ILE A 262 13.60 19.25 0.52
N ASN A 263 13.00 19.66 -0.60
CA ASN A 263 12.27 18.76 -1.48
C ASN A 263 13.20 17.80 -2.24
N LYS A 264 14.43 18.23 -2.57
CA LYS A 264 15.53 17.37 -3.06
C LYS A 264 16.06 16.49 -1.93
N ARG A 265 15.36 15.40 -1.64
CA ARG A 265 15.69 14.47 -0.56
C ARG A 265 15.57 13.01 -1.01
N VAL A 266 16.10 12.14 -0.18
CA VAL A 266 15.77 10.72 -0.19
C VAL A 266 15.25 10.36 1.19
N ASP A 267 14.10 9.69 1.24
CA ASP A 267 13.52 9.23 2.50
C ASP A 267 13.78 7.73 2.65
N ILE A 268 14.14 7.30 3.86
CA ILE A 268 14.17 5.88 4.24
C ILE A 268 13.02 5.68 5.22
N VAL A 269 12.04 4.88 4.83
CA VAL A 269 10.83 4.61 5.60
C VAL A 269 10.95 3.23 6.22
N VAL A 270 10.86 3.16 7.54
CA VAL A 270 10.65 1.91 8.28
C VAL A 270 9.14 1.65 8.25
N LEU A 271 8.72 0.65 7.47
CA LEU A 271 7.31 0.36 7.24
C LEU A 271 6.68 -0.30 8.46
N SER A 272 5.50 0.17 8.84
CA SER A 272 4.68 -0.42 9.89
C SER A 272 4.02 -1.70 9.40
N SER A 273 3.93 -2.69 10.28
CA SER A 273 3.21 -3.95 10.01
C SER A 273 1.70 -3.85 10.26
N LEU A 274 1.19 -2.68 10.67
CA LEU A 274 -0.23 -2.50 10.95
C LEU A 274 -1.09 -2.57 9.67
N PRO A 275 -2.34 -3.05 9.79
CA PRO A 275 -3.33 -2.96 8.71
C PRO A 275 -3.52 -1.53 8.22
N ALA A 276 -3.94 -1.37 6.95
CA ALA A 276 -4.10 -0.05 6.32
C ALA A 276 -5.01 0.89 7.13
N GLU A 277 -6.14 0.39 7.63
CA GLU A 277 -7.09 1.15 8.44
C GLU A 277 -6.45 1.68 9.74
N SER A 278 -5.70 0.83 10.44
CA SER A 278 -5.03 1.21 11.69
C SER A 278 -3.88 2.20 11.47
N ARG A 279 -3.22 2.12 10.31
CA ARG A 279 -2.12 3.00 9.91
C ARG A 279 -2.53 4.47 9.76
N GLU A 280 -3.79 4.76 9.42
CA GLU A 280 -4.30 6.13 9.32
C GLU A 280 -4.24 6.90 10.65
N LEU A 281 -4.36 6.17 11.77
CA LEU A 281 -4.32 6.74 13.12
C LEU A 281 -2.88 6.96 13.63
N LEU A 282 -1.88 6.40 12.95
CA LEU A 282 -0.51 6.32 13.45
C LEU A 282 0.16 7.69 13.58
N GLU A 283 -0.01 8.58 12.59
CA GLU A 283 0.53 9.95 12.64
C GLU A 283 -0.10 10.75 13.79
N GLN A 284 -1.42 10.65 13.97
CA GLN A 284 -2.13 11.38 15.03
C GLN A 284 -1.73 10.87 16.42
N ALA A 285 -1.67 9.55 16.59
CA ALA A 285 -1.21 8.92 17.83
C ALA A 285 0.23 9.32 18.16
N ALA A 286 1.13 9.33 17.17
CA ALA A 286 2.51 9.75 17.35
C ALA A 286 2.63 11.22 17.78
N LYS A 287 1.83 12.12 17.21
CA LYS A 287 1.78 13.54 17.62
C LYS A 287 1.30 13.70 19.07
N GLN A 288 0.24 12.99 19.47
CA GLN A 288 -0.28 13.01 20.84
C GLN A 288 0.72 12.45 21.87
N ARG A 289 1.46 11.41 21.49
CA ARG A 289 2.49 10.79 22.34
C ARG A 289 3.74 11.65 22.45
N GLY A 290 4.21 12.21 21.35
CA GLY A 290 5.43 13.03 21.26
C GLY A 290 5.29 14.47 21.78
N GLY A 291 4.07 15.02 21.82
CA GLY A 291 3.80 16.31 22.46
C GLY A 291 3.71 16.26 23.99
N ARG A 292 3.80 15.07 24.59
CA ARG A 292 3.75 14.84 26.06
C ARG A 292 5.14 14.74 26.72
N THR A 293 6.21 15.02 25.99
CA THR A 293 7.61 15.03 26.47
C THR A 293 8.29 16.33 26.11
#